data_AF-A0A7J6KJA2-F1
#
_entry.id   AF-A0A7J6KJA2-F1
#
_cell.length_a   1.000
_cell.length_b   1.000
_cell.length_c   1.000
_cell.angle_alpha   90.00
_cell.angle_beta   90.00
_cell.angle_gamma   90.00
#
_symmetry.space_group_name_H-M   'P 1'
#
loop_
_entity.id
_entity.type
_entity.pdbx_description
1 polymer ?
#
loop_
_entity_poly.entity_id
_entity_poly.type
_entity_poly.pdbx_seq_one_letter_code
_entity_poly.pdbx_strand_id
1 'polypeptide(L)'
;FEPIILHVACSSLESAMKLVRGFRTVLPLSMIRSIQANSPEDCRKVLVAVEGEDRIDAPIRVLGQDLYKGDAEEWLIKAANEKLRRNFERIDEVTEAVKKVLEGVDMPTCEESSPSE
;
A
#
# COMPACT_ATOMS: atom_id res chain seq x y z
N PHE A 1 -1.38 -4.09 -14.40
CA PHE A 1 -0.33 -4.07 -13.36
C PHE A 1 -1.01 -3.72 -12.06
N GLU A 2 -0.81 -4.54 -11.03
CA GLU A 2 -1.38 -4.31 -9.70
C GLU A 2 -0.31 -3.76 -8.74
N PRO A 3 -0.71 -2.90 -7.79
CA PRO A 3 0.17 -2.45 -6.74
C PRO A 3 0.54 -3.59 -5.77
N ILE A 4 1.55 -3.34 -4.93
CA ILE A 4 1.80 -4.21 -3.78
C ILE A 4 0.60 -4.19 -2.84
N ILE A 5 0.20 -5.38 -2.38
CA ILE A 5 -0.77 -5.55 -1.30
C ILE A 5 -0.23 -6.54 -0.27
N LEU A 6 -0.20 -6.13 1.00
CA LEU A 6 0.16 -6.98 2.13
C LEU A 6 -0.98 -6.97 3.15
N HIS A 7 -1.40 -8.15 3.57
CA HIS A 7 -2.36 -8.32 4.66
C HIS A 7 -1.64 -8.71 5.95
N VAL A 8 -1.80 -7.91 7.00
CA VAL A 8 -1.18 -8.12 8.30
C VAL A 8 -2.26 -8.34 9.36
N ALA A 9 -2.18 -9.46 10.07
CA ALA A 9 -3.04 -9.73 11.22
C ALA A 9 -2.40 -9.16 12.50
N CYS A 10 -3.11 -8.26 13.17
CA CYS A 10 -2.72 -7.67 14.44
C CYS A 10 -3.53 -8.28 15.59
N SER A 11 -2.89 -8.42 16.75
CA SER A 11 -3.50 -8.95 17.98
C SER A 11 -4.41 -7.96 18.70
N SER A 12 -4.37 -6.67 18.34
CA SER A 12 -5.21 -5.63 18.92
C SER A 12 -5.48 -4.49 17.93
N LEU A 13 -6.53 -3.71 18.20
CA LEU A 13 -6.83 -2.49 17.45
C LEU A 13 -5.72 -1.44 17.60
N GLU A 14 -5.14 -1.34 18.80
CA GLU A 14 -4.06 -0.39 19.08
C GLU A 14 -2.82 -0.67 18.20
N SER A 15 -2.38 -1.93 18.13
CA SER A 15 -1.26 -2.33 17.27
C SER A 15 -1.58 -2.09 15.79
N ALA A 16 -2.81 -2.38 15.36
CA ALA A 16 -3.25 -2.12 13.99
C ALA A 16 -3.22 -0.62 13.64
N MET A 17 -3.68 0.25 14.54
CA MET A 17 -3.66 1.70 14.33
C MET A 17 -2.23 2.24 14.24
N LYS A 18 -1.32 1.79 15.11
CA LYS A 18 0.11 2.16 15.05
C LYS A 18 0.73 1.74 13.72
N LEU A 19 0.44 0.50 13.29
CA LEU A 19 0.90 -0.05 12.03
C LEU A 19 0.38 0.73 10.82
N VAL A 20 -0.92 1.05 10.80
CA VAL A 20 -1.53 1.86 9.73
C VAL A 20 -0.90 3.25 9.65
N ARG A 21 -0.64 3.91 10.78
CA ARG A 21 0.03 5.23 10.79
C ARG A 21 1.42 5.16 10.16
N GLY A 22 2.23 4.16 10.56
CA GLY A 22 3.55 3.95 9.98
C GLY A 22 3.50 3.65 8.49
N PHE A 23 2.57 2.81 8.05
CA PHE A 23 2.47 2.49 6.63
C PHE A 23 1.96 3.65 5.78
N ARG A 24 1.07 4.51 6.29
CA ARG A 24 0.54 5.64 5.51
C ARG A 24 1.60 6.69 5.15
N THR A 25 2.76 6.71 5.81
CA THR A 25 3.88 7.57 5.42
C THR A 25 4.57 7.10 4.13
N VAL A 26 4.35 5.86 3.69
CA VAL A 26 4.95 5.25 2.49
C VAL A 26 3.88 4.81 1.48
N LEU A 27 2.82 4.18 1.97
CA LEU A 27 1.71 3.59 1.22
C LEU A 27 0.38 4.16 1.74
N PRO A 28 -0.12 5.26 1.15
CA PRO A 28 -1.20 6.07 1.73
C PRO A 28 -2.56 5.36 1.81
N LEU A 29 -2.76 4.31 1.00
CA LEU A 29 -3.98 3.51 0.96
C LEU A 29 -4.05 2.43 2.06
N SER A 30 -3.03 2.37 2.93
CA SER A 30 -3.01 1.42 4.03
C SER A 30 -4.12 1.69 5.05
N MET A 31 -4.89 0.65 5.40
CA MET A 31 -6.08 0.76 6.24
C MET A 31 -6.42 -0.54 6.96
N ILE A 32 -7.18 -0.44 8.06
CA ILE A 32 -7.84 -1.60 8.67
C ILE A 32 -8.94 -2.08 7.71
N ARG A 33 -8.85 -3.34 7.27
CA ARG A 33 -9.84 -3.96 6.37
C ARG A 33 -10.95 -4.66 7.13
N SER A 34 -10.63 -5.32 8.23
CA SER A 34 -11.62 -6.03 9.03
C SER A 34 -11.19 -6.15 10.49
N ILE A 35 -12.19 -6.25 11.36
CA ILE A 35 -12.03 -6.55 12.78
C ILE A 35 -12.83 -7.81 13.01
N GLN A 36 -12.15 -8.92 13.28
CA GLN A 36 -12.80 -10.17 13.68
C GLN A 36 -12.93 -10.19 15.20
N ALA A 37 -14.15 -9.92 15.65
CA ALA A 37 -14.56 -10.07 17.04
C ALA A 37 -15.51 -11.28 17.12
N ASN A 38 -15.10 -12.33 17.84
CA ASN A 38 -15.98 -13.47 18.12
C ASN A 38 -16.88 -13.19 19.35
N SER A 39 -16.54 -12.17 20.14
CA SER A 39 -17.38 -11.56 21.16
C SER A 39 -16.94 -10.08 21.36
N PRO A 40 -17.76 -9.23 22.00
CA PRO A 40 -17.40 -7.83 22.29
C PRO A 40 -16.10 -7.66 23.10
N GLU A 41 -15.70 -8.71 23.82
CA GLU A 41 -14.54 -8.72 24.71
C GLU A 41 -13.30 -9.36 24.05
N ASP A 42 -13.45 -9.92 22.84
CA ASP A 42 -12.46 -10.80 22.20
C ASP A 42 -12.16 -10.32 20.76
N CYS A 43 -11.54 -9.15 20.64
CA CYS A 43 -10.92 -8.67 19.39
C CYS A 43 -9.65 -9.47 19.09
N ARG A 44 -9.78 -10.73 18.70
CA ARG A 44 -8.61 -11.61 18.53
C ARG A 44 -7.79 -11.33 17.28
N LYS A 45 -8.39 -10.72 16.24
CA LYS A 45 -7.67 -10.43 14.98
C LYS A 45 -8.20 -9.16 14.31
N VAL A 46 -7.34 -8.17 14.18
CA VAL A 46 -7.56 -6.99 13.33
C VAL A 46 -6.73 -7.16 12.06
N LEU A 47 -7.37 -7.13 10.89
CA LEU A 47 -6.69 -7.25 9.61
C LEU A 47 -6.39 -5.87 9.05
N VAL A 48 -5.12 -5.59 8.81
CA VAL A 48 -4.64 -4.40 8.11
C VAL A 48 -4.30 -4.78 6.67
N ALA A 49 -4.78 -4.01 5.70
CA ALA A 49 -4.22 -4.01 4.35
C ALA A 49 -3.24 -2.85 4.20
N VAL A 50 -2.12 -3.16 3.58
CA VAL A 50 -1.06 -2.24 3.22
C VAL A 50 -1.00 -2.25 1.70
N GLU A 51 -1.35 -1.14 1.07
CA GLU A 51 -1.65 -1.12 -0.36
C GLU A 51 -0.97 0.07 -1.03
N GLY A 52 -0.27 -0.21 -2.13
CA GLY A 52 0.27 0.83 -3.01
C GLY A 52 -0.80 1.42 -3.92
N GLU A 53 -0.50 2.58 -4.49
CA GLU A 53 -1.43 3.31 -5.36
C GLU A 53 -1.22 3.03 -6.86
N ASP A 54 -0.04 2.51 -7.23
CA ASP A 54 0.34 2.37 -8.63
C ASP A 54 -0.41 1.22 -9.30
N ARG A 55 -1.37 1.56 -10.16
CA ARG A 55 -2.08 0.62 -11.03
C ARG A 55 -1.88 0.98 -12.50
N ILE A 56 -1.92 -0.03 -13.37
CA ILE A 56 -2.22 0.12 -14.79
C ILE A 56 -3.37 -0.81 -15.09
N ASP A 57 -4.50 -0.23 -15.47
CA ASP A 57 -5.65 -0.94 -16.04
C ASP A 57 -5.88 -0.39 -17.45
N ALA A 58 -5.46 -1.16 -18.45
CA ALA A 58 -5.50 -0.75 -19.84
C ALA A 58 -5.77 -1.97 -20.74
N PRO A 59 -6.73 -1.88 -21.67
CA PRO A 59 -6.98 -2.96 -22.61
C PRO A 59 -5.81 -3.07 -23.59
N ILE A 60 -5.18 -4.24 -23.71
CA ILE A 60 -4.07 -4.44 -24.65
C ILE A 60 -4.57 -4.78 -26.06
N ARG A 61 -5.74 -5.44 -26.15
CA ARG A 61 -6.36 -5.89 -27.39
C ARG A 61 -7.87 -5.75 -27.34
N VAL A 62 -8.49 -5.24 -28.40
CA VAL A 62 -9.94 -5.11 -28.56
C VAL A 62 -10.36 -5.72 -29.89
N LEU A 63 -11.35 -6.61 -29.88
CA LEU A 63 -11.86 -7.31 -31.08
C LEU A 63 -10.73 -7.94 -31.94
N GLY A 64 -9.71 -8.51 -31.29
CA GLY A 64 -8.58 -9.15 -31.99
C GLY A 64 -7.50 -8.19 -32.48
N GLN A 65 -7.66 -6.87 -32.28
CA GLN A 65 -6.69 -5.85 -32.72
C GLN A 65 -5.89 -5.32 -31.54
N ASP A 66 -4.56 -5.32 -31.66
CA ASP A 66 -3.68 -4.71 -30.65
C ASP A 66 -3.82 -3.20 -30.65
N LEU A 67 -4.00 -2.63 -29.46
CA LEU A 67 -4.15 -1.20 -29.26
C LEU A 67 -2.82 -0.46 -29.13
N TYR A 68 -1.75 -1.16 -28.77
CA TYR A 68 -0.40 -0.63 -28.61
C TYR A 68 0.53 -1.34 -29.60
N LYS A 69 1.21 -0.57 -30.46
CA LYS A 69 2.19 -1.06 -31.44
C LYS A 69 3.32 -0.04 -31.59
N GLY A 70 4.53 -0.51 -31.92
CA GLY A 70 5.69 0.36 -32.11
C GLY A 70 6.02 1.14 -30.84
N ASP A 71 6.24 2.44 -30.95
CA ASP A 71 6.61 3.31 -29.81
C ASP A 71 5.58 3.26 -28.66
N ALA A 72 4.30 3.05 -28.96
CA ALA A 72 3.25 2.95 -27.95
C ALA A 72 3.37 1.66 -27.12
N GLU A 73 3.83 0.57 -27.73
CA GLU A 73 4.10 -0.69 -27.04
C GLU A 73 5.33 -0.54 -26.12
N GLU A 74 6.42 0.05 -26.63
CA GLU A 74 7.60 0.32 -25.82
C GLU A 74 7.29 1.23 -24.63
N TRP A 75 6.48 2.26 -24.85
CA TRP A 75 6.04 3.16 -23.78
C TRP A 75 5.26 2.40 -22.70
N LEU A 76 4.32 1.52 -23.08
CA LEU A 76 3.53 0.75 -22.12
C LEU A 76 4.42 -0.19 -21.29
N ILE A 77 5.37 -0.86 -21.94
CA ILE A 77 6.35 -1.72 -21.27
C ILE A 77 7.20 -0.90 -20.29
N LYS A 78 7.73 0.24 -20.72
CA LYS A 78 8.52 1.15 -19.86
C LYS A 78 7.69 1.64 -18.67
N ALA A 79 6.44 2.04 -18.89
CA ALA A 79 5.54 2.50 -17.84
C ALA A 79 5.20 1.41 -16.82
N ALA A 80 4.96 0.18 -17.28
CA ALA A 80 4.70 -0.97 -16.40
C ALA A 80 5.94 -1.33 -15.57
N ASN A 81 7.12 -1.37 -16.20
CA ASN A 81 8.38 -1.67 -15.51
C ASN A 81 8.74 -0.59 -14.49
N GLU A 82 8.51 0.68 -14.81
CA GLU A 82 8.78 1.77 -13.87
C GLU A 82 7.88 1.71 -12.64
N LYS A 83 6.59 1.36 -12.81
CA LYS A 83 5.69 1.11 -11.68
C LYS A 83 6.11 -0.10 -10.85
N LEU A 84 6.55 -1.18 -11.49
CA LEU A 84 7.09 -2.35 -10.80
C LEU A 84 8.32 -1.99 -9.98
N ARG A 85 9.25 -1.23 -10.56
CA ARG A 85 10.48 -0.74 -9.91
C ARG A 85 10.15 0.07 -8.67
N ARG A 86 9.25 1.06 -8.77
CA ARG A 86 8.79 1.88 -7.63
C ARG A 86 8.10 1.05 -6.54
N ASN A 87 7.36 0.01 -6.90
CA ASN A 87 6.79 -0.90 -5.89
C ASN A 87 7.86 -1.64 -5.10
N PHE A 88 8.96 -2.07 -5.74
CA PHE A 88 10.08 -2.70 -5.04
C PHE A 88 10.82 -1.72 -4.14
N GLU A 89 11.08 -0.50 -4.59
CA GLU A 89 11.71 0.53 -3.75
C GLU A 89 10.90 0.83 -2.49
N ARG A 90 9.57 0.87 -2.62
CA ARG A 90 8.66 1.06 -1.49
C ARG A 90 8.67 -0.09 -0.49
N ILE A 91 9.06 -1.32 -0.87
CA ILE A 91 9.14 -2.45 0.08
C ILE A 91 10.20 -2.19 1.15
N ASP A 92 11.34 -1.61 0.78
CA ASP A 92 12.40 -1.29 1.73
C ASP A 92 11.92 -0.21 2.70
N GLU A 93 11.27 0.84 2.20
CA GLU A 93 10.67 1.90 3.01
C GLU A 93 9.58 1.38 3.96
N VAL A 94 8.72 0.48 3.49
CA VAL A 94 7.71 -0.23 4.31
C VAL A 94 8.37 -1.04 5.42
N THR A 95 9.47 -1.73 5.12
CA THR A 95 10.22 -2.53 6.10
C THR A 95 10.80 -1.63 7.20
N GLU A 96 11.39 -0.50 6.83
CA GLU A 96 11.90 0.48 7.78
C GLU A 96 10.79 1.14 8.61
N ALA A 97 9.63 1.43 8.01
CA ALA A 97 8.47 1.95 8.73
C ALA A 97 7.97 0.95 9.79
N VAL A 98 7.94 -0.35 9.48
CA VAL A 98 7.58 -1.40 10.46
C VAL A 98 8.57 -1.45 11.61
N LYS A 99 9.88 -1.41 11.33
CA LYS A 99 10.91 -1.40 12.38
C LYS A 99 10.72 -0.25 13.35
N LYS A 100 10.50 0.97 12.84
CA LYS A 100 10.24 2.15 13.68
C LYS A 100 9.00 1.98 14.57
N VAL A 101 7.92 1.42 14.01
CA VAL A 101 6.70 1.12 14.78
C VAL A 101 6.96 0.08 15.88
N LEU A 102 7.78 -0.94 15.60
CA LEU A 102 8.15 -1.99 16.58
C LEU A 102 9.10 -1.45 17.67
N GLU A 103 9.97 -0.52 17.33
CA GLU A 103 10.90 0.16 18.25
C GLU A 103 10.21 1.23 19.12
N GLY A 104 8.92 1.50 18.89
CA GLY A 104 8.14 2.47 19.66
C GLY A 104 8.45 3.93 19.30
N VAL A 105 9.00 4.17 18.11
CA VAL A 105 9.22 5.52 17.58
C VAL A 105 7.88 6.10 17.13
N ASP A 106 7.52 7.27 17.66
CA ASP A 106 6.33 7.99 17.19
C ASP A 106 6.50 8.40 15.73
N MET A 107 5.61 7.89 14.88
CA MET A 107 5.59 8.22 13.45
C MET A 107 4.81 9.52 13.24
N PRO A 108 5.29 10.43 12.37
CA PRO A 108 4.60 11.69 12.10
C PRO A 108 3.19 11.44 11.58
N THR A 109 2.24 12.24 12.03
CA THR A 109 0.86 12.17 11.52
C THR A 109 0.76 12.99 10.24
N CYS A 110 -0.01 12.52 9.24
CA CYS A 110 -0.20 13.23 7.96
C CYS A 110 -0.80 14.65 8.10
N GLU A 111 -1.20 15.07 9.30
CA GLU A 111 -1.73 16.41 9.55
C GLU A 111 -0.62 17.47 9.71
N GLU A 112 0.64 17.08 9.92
CA GLU A 112 1.75 18.02 10.19
C GLU A 112 2.42 18.60 8.93
N SER A 113 2.01 18.19 7.73
CA SER A 113 2.59 18.64 6.46
C SER A 113 1.70 19.56 5.62
N SER A 114 0.66 20.15 6.23
CA SER A 114 -0.11 21.22 5.58
C SER A 114 0.75 22.50 5.58
N PRO A 115 1.17 23.05 4.43
CA PRO A 115 1.80 24.37 4.42
C PRO A 115 0.73 25.37 4.85
N SER A 116 1.00 26.11 5.93
CA SER A 116 0.24 27.30 6.29
C SER A 116 0.28 28.27 5.11
N GLU A 117 -0.89 28.52 4.50
CA GLU A 117 -1.13 29.58 3.51
C GLU A 117 -0.84 30.97 4.08
#